data_AF-A0A950BN60-F1
#
_entry.id   AF-A0A950BN60-F1
#
_cell.length_a   1.000
_cell.length_b   1.000
_cell.length_c   1.000
_cell.angle_alpha   90.00
_cell.angle_beta   90.00
_cell.angle_gamma   90.00
#
_symmetry.space_group_name_H-M   'P 1'
#
loop_
_entity.id
_entity.type
_entity.pdbx_description
1 polymer ?
#
loop_
_entity_poly.entity_id
_entity_poly.type
_entity_poly.pdbx_seq_one_letter_code
_entity_poly.pdbx_strand_id
1 'polypeptide(L)'
;MHQLKTGLTSSHTYTASDEMLADRFGNPGVPVLATPHLVDLAESECVRCVQPYLGEGESTVGIRLDVRHLAATPMGMRFTMRATLREIDRRRLVFDIEARDDV
;
A
#
# COMPACT_ATOMS: atom_id res chain seq x y z
N MET A 1 -3.82 -5.69 -21.98
CA MET A 1 -4.52 -4.68 -21.15
C MET A 1 -5.94 -4.37 -21.67
N HIS A 2 -6.97 -5.06 -21.17
CA HIS A 2 -8.36 -4.62 -21.37
C HIS A 2 -8.73 -3.65 -20.25
N GLN A 3 -9.31 -2.49 -20.59
CA GLN A 3 -9.97 -1.49 -19.70
C GLN A 3 -9.24 -1.03 -18.42
N LEU A 4 -7.91 -0.89 -18.44
CA LEU A 4 -7.26 -0.08 -17.40
C LEU A 4 -7.74 1.38 -17.51
N LYS A 5 -8.28 1.94 -16.43
CA LYS A 5 -8.76 3.33 -16.38
C LYS A 5 -8.42 3.97 -15.04
N THR A 6 -8.28 5.29 -15.04
CA THR A 6 -8.12 6.06 -13.79
C THR A 6 -9.35 5.92 -12.91
N GLY A 7 -9.16 6.08 -11.59
CA GLY A 7 -10.20 5.92 -10.57
C GLY A 7 -10.43 4.47 -10.12
N LEU A 8 -9.69 3.50 -10.66
CA LEU A 8 -9.67 2.16 -10.09
C LEU A 8 -9.12 2.19 -8.67
N THR A 9 -9.69 1.37 -7.80
CA THR A 9 -9.30 1.33 -6.38
C THR A 9 -9.13 -0.10 -5.92
N SER A 10 -8.15 -0.34 -5.06
CA SER A 10 -8.15 -1.49 -4.16
C SER A 10 -8.09 -1.01 -2.71
N SER A 11 -8.57 -1.84 -1.81
CA SER A 11 -8.47 -1.57 -0.39
C SER A 11 -8.47 -2.87 0.41
N HIS A 12 -7.71 -2.88 1.49
CA HIS A 12 -7.68 -3.98 2.44
C HIS A 12 -7.50 -3.46 3.85
N THR A 13 -8.22 -4.07 4.80
CA THR A 13 -8.10 -3.77 6.23
C THR A 13 -7.19 -4.79 6.88
N TYR A 14 -6.18 -4.30 7.56
CA TYR A 14 -5.19 -5.07 8.30
C TYR A 14 -5.35 -4.83 9.79
N THR A 15 -4.81 -5.73 10.59
CA THR A 15 -4.54 -5.52 12.00
C THR A 15 -3.03 -5.42 12.16
N ALA A 16 -2.53 -4.41 12.85
CA ALA A 16 -1.09 -4.26 13.13
C ALA A 16 -0.60 -5.44 13.98
N SER A 17 -0.10 -6.49 13.32
CA SER A 17 0.46 -7.69 13.95
C SER A 17 1.91 -7.44 14.34
N ASP A 18 2.45 -8.32 15.18
CA ASP A 18 3.83 -8.25 15.66
C ASP A 18 4.87 -8.16 14.53
N GLU A 19 4.65 -8.85 13.40
CA GLU A 19 5.55 -8.83 12.24
C GLU A 19 5.58 -7.47 11.51
N MET A 20 4.54 -6.65 11.69
CA MET A 20 4.38 -5.36 11.04
C MET A 20 5.04 -4.21 11.80
N LEU A 21 5.46 -4.43 13.05
CA LEU A 21 5.83 -3.36 13.96
C LEU A 21 7.25 -2.87 13.70
N ALA A 22 7.49 -1.57 13.95
CA ALA A 22 8.80 -0.93 13.79
C ALA A 22 9.90 -1.62 14.60
N ASP A 23 9.55 -2.26 15.73
CA ASP A 23 10.41 -3.14 16.51
C ASP A 23 11.10 -4.24 15.68
N ARG A 24 10.37 -4.85 14.74
CA ARG A 24 10.90 -5.87 13.81
C ARG A 24 11.78 -5.29 12.71
N PHE A 25 11.72 -3.98 12.49
CA PHE A 25 12.46 -3.26 11.46
C PHE A 25 13.59 -2.40 12.04
N GLY A 26 14.15 -2.81 13.17
CA GLY A 26 15.34 -2.18 13.76
C GLY A 26 15.06 -0.97 14.65
N ASN A 27 13.81 -0.76 15.09
CA ASN A 27 13.43 0.27 16.05
C ASN A 27 13.01 -0.36 17.38
N PRO A 28 13.96 -0.86 18.20
CA PRO A 28 13.65 -1.65 19.38
C PRO A 28 12.75 -0.87 20.36
N GLY A 29 11.71 -1.53 20.85
CA GLY A 29 10.75 -0.96 21.81
C GLY A 29 9.68 -0.06 21.19
N VAL A 30 9.52 -0.03 19.86
CA VAL A 30 8.53 0.80 19.16
C VAL A 30 7.39 -0.09 18.61
N PRO A 31 6.31 -0.36 19.40
CA PRO A 31 5.26 -1.31 19.05
C PRO A 31 4.13 -0.69 18.20
N VAL A 32 4.51 -0.01 17.11
CA VAL A 32 3.58 0.61 16.15
C VAL A 32 3.93 0.17 14.73
N LEU A 33 2.98 0.26 13.80
CA LEU A 33 3.17 -0.08 12.38
C LEU A 33 4.46 0.56 11.84
N ALA A 34 5.30 -0.24 11.21
CA ALA A 34 6.55 0.23 10.63
C ALA A 34 6.31 0.97 9.31
N THR A 35 7.02 2.07 9.07
CA THR A 35 7.08 2.70 7.74
C THR A 35 7.42 1.73 6.62
N PRO A 36 8.46 0.86 6.71
CA PRO A 36 8.73 -0.10 5.64
C PRO A 36 7.57 -1.07 5.38
N HIS A 37 6.85 -1.53 6.41
CA HIS A 37 5.71 -2.41 6.22
C HIS A 37 4.50 -1.67 5.66
N LEU A 38 4.31 -0.39 6.02
CA LEU A 38 3.31 0.48 5.38
C LEU A 38 3.54 0.59 3.87
N VAL A 39 4.80 0.74 3.46
CA VAL A 39 5.20 0.80 2.05
C VAL A 39 4.91 -0.52 1.33
N ASP A 40 5.28 -1.65 1.92
CA ASP A 40 5.01 -2.98 1.36
C ASP A 40 3.50 -3.21 1.11
N LEU A 41 2.66 -2.81 2.06
CA LEU A 41 1.20 -2.91 1.92
C LEU A 41 0.67 -1.95 0.84
N ALA A 42 1.20 -0.74 0.76
CA ALA A 42 0.81 0.22 -0.28
C ALA A 42 1.16 -0.29 -1.69
N GLU A 43 2.35 -0.86 -1.89
CA GLU A 43 2.75 -1.49 -3.15
C GLU A 43 1.85 -2.68 -3.48
N SER A 44 1.57 -3.54 -2.49
CA SER A 44 0.67 -4.68 -2.65
C SER A 44 -0.75 -4.27 -3.07
N GLU A 45 -1.27 -3.17 -2.52
CA GLU A 45 -2.57 -2.63 -2.95
C GLU A 45 -2.50 -2.04 -4.37
N CYS A 46 -1.44 -1.32 -4.73
CA CYS A 46 -1.26 -0.85 -6.11
C CYS A 46 -1.27 -2.01 -7.12
N VAL A 47 -0.58 -3.11 -6.82
CA VAL A 47 -0.59 -4.34 -7.64
C VAL A 47 -1.99 -4.94 -7.69
N ARG A 48 -2.65 -5.15 -6.54
CA ARG A 48 -4.02 -5.69 -6.48
C ARG A 48 -5.02 -4.87 -7.29
N CYS A 49 -4.88 -3.55 -7.29
CA CYS A 49 -5.74 -2.64 -8.03
C CYS A 49 -5.74 -2.90 -9.54
N VAL A 50 -4.59 -3.30 -10.11
CA VAL A 50 -4.43 -3.42 -11.56
C VAL A 50 -4.25 -4.85 -12.05
N GLN A 51 -3.96 -5.80 -11.16
CA GLN A 51 -3.76 -7.22 -11.48
C GLN A 51 -4.85 -7.84 -12.38
N PRO A 52 -6.16 -7.55 -12.20
CA PRO A 52 -7.21 -8.09 -13.07
C PRO A 52 -7.17 -7.59 -14.53
N TYR A 53 -6.41 -6.53 -14.80
CA TYR A 53 -6.34 -5.85 -16.10
C TYR A 53 -5.04 -6.15 -16.85
N LEU A 54 -4.08 -6.81 -16.20
CA LEU A 54 -2.82 -7.26 -16.77
C LEU A 54 -3.05 -8.53 -17.61
N GLY A 55 -2.41 -8.59 -18.77
CA GLY A 55 -2.41 -9.78 -19.62
C GLY A 55 -1.52 -10.89 -19.08
N GLU A 56 -1.59 -12.06 -19.72
CA GLU A 56 -0.69 -13.18 -19.42
C GLU A 56 0.78 -12.75 -19.60
N GLY A 57 1.60 -13.01 -18.58
CA GLY A 57 3.01 -12.62 -18.56
C GLY A 57 3.28 -11.14 -18.26
N GLU A 58 2.25 -10.30 -18.08
CA GLU A 58 2.41 -8.91 -17.65
C GLU A 58 2.48 -8.81 -16.11
N SER A 59 3.32 -7.91 -15.61
CA SER A 59 3.44 -7.57 -14.19
C SER A 59 3.80 -6.09 -14.03
N THR A 60 3.90 -5.63 -12.78
CA THR A 60 4.25 -4.24 -12.44
C THR A 60 5.40 -4.23 -11.44
N VAL A 61 6.16 -3.14 -11.43
CA VAL A 61 7.23 -2.89 -10.46
C VAL A 61 7.19 -1.43 -10.01
N GLY A 62 7.32 -1.20 -8.70
CA GLY A 62 7.45 0.14 -8.14
C GLY A 62 8.78 0.77 -8.53
N ILE A 63 8.75 2.01 -9.02
CA ILE A 63 9.97 2.76 -9.42
C ILE A 63 10.16 4.09 -8.68
N ARG A 64 9.12 4.54 -7.97
CA ARG A 64 9.12 5.77 -7.18
C ARG A 64 8.08 5.64 -6.08
N LEU A 65 8.46 6.06 -4.89
CA LEU A 65 7.60 6.14 -3.74
C LEU A 65 7.79 7.50 -3.07
N ASP A 66 6.68 8.12 -2.66
CA ASP A 66 6.65 9.34 -1.85
C ASP A 66 5.60 9.13 -0.75
N VAL A 67 6.07 8.95 0.49
CA VAL A 67 5.22 8.57 1.62
C VAL A 67 5.48 9.51 2.80
N ARG A 68 4.39 9.89 3.45
CA ARG A 68 4.40 10.54 4.76
C ARG A 68 3.66 9.64 5.74
N HIS A 69 4.37 9.15 6.76
CA HIS A 69 3.77 8.36 7.84
C HIS A 69 3.32 9.33 8.94
N LEU A 70 2.03 9.71 8.90
CA LEU A 70 1.53 10.89 9.63
C LEU A 70 1.17 10.62 11.10
N ALA A 71 0.78 9.41 11.42
CA ALA A 71 0.36 8.99 12.75
C ALA A 71 0.85 7.57 13.02
N ALA A 72 0.95 7.21 14.30
CA ALA A 72 1.35 5.88 14.71
C ALA A 72 0.12 4.99 14.92
N THR A 73 0.16 3.78 14.36
CA THR A 73 -0.88 2.75 14.55
C THR A 73 -0.35 1.65 15.48
N PRO A 74 -0.79 1.56 16.76
CA PRO A 74 -0.29 0.58 17.73
C PRO A 74 -0.62 -0.87 17.38
N MET A 75 0.15 -1.80 17.94
CA MET A 75 -0.13 -3.24 17.82
C MET A 75 -1.59 -3.57 18.18
N GLY A 76 -2.24 -4.42 17.36
CA GLY A 76 -3.62 -4.83 17.52
C GLY A 76 -4.66 -3.84 16.99
N MET A 77 -4.26 -2.60 16.65
CA MET A 77 -5.15 -1.63 16.00
C MET A 77 -5.36 -2.02 14.53
N ARG A 78 -6.57 -1.77 14.03
CA ARG A 78 -6.88 -1.95 12.61
C ARG A 78 -6.58 -0.69 11.83
N PHE A 79 -6.19 -0.89 10.58
CA PHE A 79 -6.05 0.18 9.61
C PHE A 79 -6.42 -0.32 8.22
N THR A 80 -6.92 0.57 7.38
CA THR A 80 -7.25 0.29 5.99
C THR A 80 -6.22 0.95 5.10
N MET A 81 -5.53 0.14 4.29
CA MET A 81 -4.72 0.63 3.17
C MET A 81 -5.60 0.71 1.93
N ARG A 82 -5.48 1.80 1.18
CA ARG A 82 -6.20 2.03 -0.08
C ARG A 82 -5.25 2.58 -1.13
N ALA A 83 -5.33 2.02 -2.33
CA ALA A 83 -4.65 2.55 -3.51
C ALA A 83 -5.70 2.99 -4.53
N THR A 84 -5.51 4.16 -5.15
CA THR A 84 -6.35 4.69 -6.23
C THR A 84 -5.50 5.02 -7.44
N LEU A 85 -5.76 4.41 -8.59
CA LEU A 85 -5.05 4.70 -9.84
C LEU A 85 -5.42 6.11 -10.34
N ARG A 86 -4.48 7.04 -10.22
CA ARG A 86 -4.70 8.47 -10.53
C ARG A 86 -4.33 8.80 -11.98
N GLU A 87 -3.25 8.24 -12.50
CA GLU A 87 -2.71 8.56 -13.82
C GLU A 87 -2.23 7.30 -14.54
N ILE A 88 -2.44 7.27 -15.86
CA ILE A 88 -1.89 6.25 -16.76
C ILE A 88 -1.12 6.98 -17.86
N ASP A 89 0.18 6.75 -17.92
CA ASP A 89 1.09 7.27 -18.95
C ASP A 89 1.83 6.10 -19.61
N ARG A 90 1.24 5.58 -20.70
CA ARG A 90 1.69 4.35 -21.38
C ARG A 90 1.76 3.16 -20.41
N ARG A 91 2.95 2.83 -19.92
CA ARG A 91 3.23 1.73 -18.97
C ARG A 91 3.48 2.23 -17.54
N ARG A 92 3.52 3.54 -17.34
CA ARG A 92 3.71 4.18 -16.03
C ARG A 92 2.34 4.42 -15.41
N LEU A 93 2.15 3.90 -14.21
CA LEU A 93 0.94 4.04 -13.42
C LEU A 93 1.28 4.87 -12.18
N VAL A 94 0.46 5.87 -11.86
CA VAL A 94 0.62 6.68 -10.66
C VAL A 94 -0.59 6.46 -9.77
N PHE A 95 -0.34 6.15 -8.50
CA PHE A 95 -1.37 5.90 -7.51
C PHE A 95 -1.33 6.96 -6.43
N ASP A 96 -2.51 7.36 -5.96
CA ASP A 96 -2.65 7.96 -4.64
C ASP A 96 -2.87 6.82 -3.64
N ILE A 97 -2.09 6.82 -2.55
CA ILE A 97 -2.16 5.84 -1.48
C ILE A 97 -2.58 6.52 -0.17
N GLU A 98 -3.42 5.85 0.59
CA GLU A 98 -3.87 6.30 1.90
C GLU A 98 -3.93 5.10 2.84
N ALA A 99 -3.39 5.29 4.04
CA ALA A 99 -3.59 4.38 5.16
C ALA A 99 -4.29 5.13 6.28
N ARG A 100 -5.35 4.55 6.81
CA ARG A 100 -6.16 5.16 7.85
C ARG A 100 -6.49 4.12 8.92
N ASP A 101 -6.14 4.41 10.17
CA ASP A 101 -6.58 3.65 11.33
C ASP A 101 -7.90 4.19 11.89
N ASP A 102 -8.37 3.61 12.99
CA ASP A 102 -9.67 3.92 13.61
C ASP A 102 -9.69 5.29 14.36
N VAL A 103 -8.70 6.17 14.14
CA VAL A 103 -8.56 7.49 14.79
C VAL A 103 -8.92 8.66 13.85
#